data_AF-A0A430M1D8-F1
#
_entry.id   AF-A0A430M1D8-F1
#
_cell.length_a   1.000
_cell.length_b   1.000
_cell.length_c   1.000
_cell.angle_alpha   90.00
_cell.angle_beta   90.00
_cell.angle_gamma   90.00
#
_symmetry.space_group_name_H-M   'P 1'
#
loop_
_entity.id
_entity.type
_entity.pdbx_description
1 polymer ?
#
loop_
_entity_poly.entity_id
_entity_poly.type
_entity_poly.pdbx_seq_one_letter_code
_entity_poly.pdbx_strand_id
1 'polypeptide(L)'
;MFDSGAAYLIEGVDIDRPGNALTLTQNLHISFGDFQVFFEPNGNEPHTYRIDTFLPPNLEEDVPVTRTLYLTEDRSIDPPSPRLLAIHRAIAHILHLSAAGEYIDKILIDADEHGIHSDGSTELHRLLQFRLQDWAVGQVHS
;
A
#
# COMPACT_ATOMS: atom_id res chain seq x y z
N MET A 1 6.74 -13.27 10.33
CA MET A 1 6.79 -11.79 10.21
C MET A 1 5.67 -11.37 9.27
N PHE A 2 4.43 -11.58 9.72
CA PHE A 2 3.22 -11.14 9.03
C PHE A 2 2.31 -10.59 10.12
N ASP A 3 1.71 -9.44 9.87
CA ASP A 3 0.82 -8.81 10.83
C ASP A 3 -0.48 -9.63 10.92
N SER A 4 -0.57 -10.52 11.92
CA SER A 4 -1.63 -11.52 11.99
C SER A 4 -3.00 -10.89 12.19
N GLY A 5 -3.94 -11.23 11.32
CA GLY A 5 -5.29 -10.66 11.34
C GLY A 5 -5.38 -9.23 10.82
N ALA A 6 -4.37 -8.74 10.09
CA ALA A 6 -4.49 -7.47 9.36
C ALA A 6 -5.51 -7.55 8.23
N ALA A 7 -5.71 -8.73 7.62
CA ALA A 7 -6.71 -8.96 6.59
C ALA A 7 -8.13 -8.60 7.06
N TYR A 8 -8.47 -8.92 8.32
CA TYR A 8 -9.76 -8.55 8.93
C TYR A 8 -10.02 -7.05 9.00
N LEU A 9 -9.00 -6.19 8.85
CA LEU A 9 -9.19 -4.74 8.81
C LEU A 9 -9.79 -4.25 7.49
N ILE A 10 -9.75 -5.07 6.44
CA ILE A 10 -10.17 -4.75 5.08
C ILE A 10 -11.07 -5.84 4.47
N GLU A 11 -11.65 -6.71 5.29
CA GLU A 11 -12.53 -7.78 4.84
C GLU A 11 -14.01 -7.37 4.86
N GLY A 12 -14.76 -7.80 3.86
CA GLY A 12 -16.21 -7.62 3.80
C GLY A 12 -16.62 -6.14 3.88
N VAL A 13 -17.37 -5.79 4.93
CA VAL A 13 -17.87 -4.42 5.15
C VAL A 13 -16.80 -3.46 5.69
N ASP A 14 -15.65 -3.99 6.13
CA ASP A 14 -14.57 -3.18 6.71
C ASP A 14 -13.68 -2.55 5.63
N ILE A 15 -13.74 -3.01 4.38
CA ILE A 15 -12.93 -2.49 3.26
C ILE A 15 -13.16 -1.00 2.98
N ASP A 16 -14.42 -0.56 3.07
CA ASP A 16 -14.83 0.83 2.76
C ASP A 16 -14.92 1.70 4.02
N ARG A 17 -14.36 1.25 5.15
CA ARG A 17 -14.38 2.05 6.38
C ARG A 17 -13.39 3.21 6.30
N PRO A 18 -13.69 4.34 6.98
CA PRO A 18 -12.79 5.49 7.03
C PRO A 18 -11.38 5.18 7.50
N GLY A 19 -11.21 4.17 8.37
CA GLY A 19 -9.89 3.70 8.79
C GLY A 19 -9.02 3.13 7.68
N ASN A 20 -9.59 2.75 6.53
CA ASN A 20 -8.88 2.33 5.32
C ASN A 20 -8.90 3.42 4.22
N ALA A 21 -9.26 4.66 4.55
CA ALA A 21 -9.35 5.76 3.60
C ALA A 21 -8.36 6.88 3.94
N LEU A 22 -7.77 7.49 2.91
CA LEU A 22 -7.02 8.75 3.00
C LEU A 22 -7.48 9.70 1.90
N THR A 23 -7.56 10.99 2.24
CA THR A 23 -7.72 12.05 1.23
C THR A 23 -6.34 12.61 0.89
N LEU A 24 -5.97 12.51 -0.39
CA LEU A 24 -4.67 12.92 -0.90
C LEU A 24 -4.85 13.88 -2.08
N THR A 25 -3.86 14.73 -2.32
CA THR A 25 -3.76 15.43 -3.61
C THR A 25 -3.53 14.41 -4.71
N GLN A 26 -3.81 14.78 -5.96
CA GLN A 26 -3.71 13.84 -7.08
C GLN A 26 -2.31 13.21 -7.21
N ASN A 27 -1.25 14.01 -7.06
CA ASN A 27 0.13 13.51 -7.14
C ASN A 27 0.45 12.57 -5.99
N LEU A 28 0.13 12.96 -4.74
CA LEU A 28 0.34 12.10 -3.57
C LEU A 28 -0.47 10.79 -3.66
N HIS A 29 -1.66 10.81 -4.27
CA HIS A 29 -2.45 9.59 -4.49
C HIS A 29 -1.72 8.60 -5.42
N ILE A 30 -1.12 9.10 -6.50
CA ILE A 30 -0.32 8.27 -7.42
C ILE A 30 0.92 7.74 -6.69
N SER A 31 1.71 8.62 -6.08
CA SER A 31 2.92 8.24 -5.35
C SER A 31 2.65 7.29 -4.16
N PHE A 32 1.48 7.40 -3.52
CA PHE A 32 1.03 6.48 -2.48
C PHE A 32 0.70 5.09 -3.05
N GLY A 33 -0.02 5.03 -4.17
CA GLY A 33 -0.33 3.78 -4.86
C GLY A 33 0.92 3.05 -5.35
N ASP A 34 1.90 3.80 -5.85
CA ASP A 34 3.18 3.28 -6.38
C ASP A 34 4.20 2.97 -5.27
N PHE A 35 3.78 3.03 -4.00
CA PHE A 35 4.63 2.82 -2.83
C PHE A 35 5.90 3.69 -2.80
N GLN A 36 5.84 4.88 -3.40
CA GLN A 36 6.93 5.85 -3.43
C GLN A 36 6.89 6.82 -2.25
N VAL A 37 5.73 7.01 -1.64
CA VAL A 37 5.54 7.81 -0.41
C VAL A 37 5.19 6.87 0.74
N PHE A 38 5.63 7.16 1.96
CA PHE A 38 5.33 6.35 3.14
C PHE A 38 5.18 7.19 4.41
N PHE A 39 4.55 6.60 5.43
CA PHE A 39 4.15 7.29 6.66
C PHE A 39 4.92 6.71 7.86
N GLU A 40 5.90 7.45 8.37
CA GLU A 40 6.65 7.08 9.58
C GLU A 40 5.95 7.64 10.82
N PRO A 41 5.63 6.81 11.84
CA PRO A 41 5.10 7.32 13.10
C PRO A 41 6.01 8.38 13.75
N ASN A 42 5.45 9.53 14.12
CA ASN A 42 6.20 10.60 14.79
C ASN A 42 6.27 10.36 16.30
N GLY A 43 7.06 9.38 16.71
CA GLY A 43 7.21 9.00 18.12
C GLY A 43 5.89 8.50 18.72
N ASN A 44 5.46 9.11 19.84
CA ASN A 44 4.25 8.72 20.57
C ASN A 44 3.05 9.65 20.28
N GLU A 45 3.15 10.54 19.29
CA GLU A 45 2.05 11.44 18.92
C GLU A 45 0.95 10.68 18.16
N PRO A 46 -0.30 10.64 18.68
CA PRO A 46 -1.38 9.87 18.04
C PRO A 46 -1.73 10.39 16.65
N HIS A 47 -1.75 9.49 15.66
CA HIS A 47 -2.07 9.79 14.26
C HIS A 47 -1.20 10.89 13.64
N THR A 48 0.01 11.12 14.18
CA THR A 48 0.99 12.02 13.59
C THR A 48 2.09 11.23 12.90
N TYR A 49 2.38 11.61 11.67
CA TYR A 49 3.35 10.94 10.82
C TYR A 49 4.30 11.93 10.19
N ARG A 50 5.57 11.55 10.09
CA ARG A 50 6.48 12.10 9.11
C ARG A 50 6.23 11.38 7.79
N ILE A 51 5.71 12.10 6.83
CA ILE A 51 5.49 11.64 5.47
C ILE A 51 6.78 11.89 4.71
N ASP A 52 7.32 10.85 4.09
CA ASP A 52 8.59 10.86 3.37
C ASP A 52 8.48 10.08 2.04
N THR A 53 9.49 10.19 1.18
CA THR A 53 9.47 9.59 -0.16
C THR A 53 10.80 8.98 -0.59
N PHE A 54 10.72 7.97 -1.45
CA PHE A 54 11.87 7.44 -2.20
C PHE A 54 12.13 8.16 -3.53
N LEU A 55 11.24 9.06 -3.94
CA LEU A 55 11.42 9.82 -5.17
C LEU A 55 12.62 10.76 -5.06
N PRO A 56 13.32 11.03 -6.19
CA PRO A 56 14.30 12.09 -6.27
C PRO A 56 13.77 13.44 -5.73
N PRO A 57 14.66 14.28 -5.17
CA PRO A 57 14.28 15.61 -4.69
C PRO A 57 13.53 16.42 -5.76
N ASN A 58 12.52 17.19 -5.33
CA ASN A 58 11.66 18.06 -6.15
C ASN A 58 10.61 17.35 -7.03
N LEU A 59 10.47 16.02 -6.95
CA LEU A 59 9.36 15.33 -7.63
C LEU A 59 8.08 15.30 -6.80
N GLU A 60 8.21 15.37 -5.47
CA GLU A 60 7.09 15.48 -4.54
C GLU A 60 7.29 16.75 -3.70
N GLU A 61 6.77 17.88 -4.17
CA GLU A 61 7.06 19.21 -3.62
C GLU A 61 6.62 19.39 -2.15
N ASP A 62 5.62 18.61 -1.72
CA ASP A 62 5.04 18.68 -0.37
C ASP A 62 5.69 17.72 0.64
N VAL A 63 6.76 17.01 0.26
CA VAL A 63 7.41 15.95 1.08
C VAL A 63 8.94 16.18 1.16
N PRO A 64 9.59 16.03 2.34
CA PRO A 64 9.03 15.51 3.59
C PRO A 64 8.21 16.54 4.39
N VAL A 65 7.15 16.07 5.05
CA VAL A 65 6.28 16.89 5.91
C VAL A 65 5.77 16.08 7.10
N THR A 66 5.63 16.73 8.25
CA THR A 66 4.96 16.13 9.42
C THR A 66 3.51 16.57 9.48
N ARG A 67 2.58 15.61 9.53
CA ARG A 67 1.13 15.86 9.57
C ARG A 67 0.43 14.99 10.59
N THR A 68 -0.55 15.56 11.26
CA THR A 68 -1.53 14.83 12.07
C THR A 68 -2.77 14.58 11.23
N LEU A 69 -3.19 13.32 11.12
CA LEU A 69 -4.26 12.89 10.23
C LEU A 69 -5.57 12.71 11.01
N TYR A 70 -6.45 13.70 10.92
CA TYR A 70 -7.86 13.61 11.29
C TYR A 70 -8.69 14.18 10.14
N LEU A 71 -9.78 13.50 9.77
CA LEU A 71 -10.63 13.97 8.67
C LEU A 71 -11.51 15.15 9.07
N THR A 72 -11.91 15.21 10.35
CA THR A 72 -12.73 16.29 10.92
C THR A 72 -12.12 16.80 12.22
N GLU A 73 -12.27 18.09 12.50
CA GLU A 73 -11.77 18.71 13.75
C GLU A 73 -12.46 18.14 15.00
N ASP A 74 -13.75 17.80 14.88
CA ASP A 74 -14.55 17.20 15.94
C ASP A 74 -14.28 15.70 16.12
N ARG A 75 -13.44 15.10 15.27
CA ARG A 75 -13.07 13.67 15.28
C ARG A 75 -14.29 12.74 15.21
N SER A 76 -15.34 13.19 14.54
CA SER A 76 -16.54 12.39 14.26
C SER A 76 -16.28 11.24 13.30
N ILE A 77 -15.20 11.31 12.51
CA ILE A 77 -14.80 10.26 11.57
C ILE A 77 -13.47 9.66 12.03
N ASP A 78 -13.42 8.33 12.06
CA ASP A 78 -12.22 7.58 12.43
C ASP A 78 -11.06 7.95 11.50
N PRO A 79 -9.87 8.24 12.05
CA PRO A 79 -8.69 8.53 11.24
C PRO A 79 -8.16 7.27 10.54
N PRO A 80 -7.26 7.44 9.55
CA PRO A 80 -6.59 6.32 8.90
C PRO A 80 -5.91 5.42 9.93
N SER A 81 -6.05 4.11 9.76
CA SER A 81 -5.54 3.10 10.67
C SER A 81 -4.02 3.15 10.72
N PRO A 82 -3.41 3.38 11.90
CA PRO A 82 -1.96 3.33 12.06
C PRO A 82 -1.36 2.01 11.61
N ARG A 83 -2.12 0.92 11.76
CA ARG A 83 -1.70 -0.44 11.40
C ARG A 83 -1.65 -0.62 9.88
N LEU A 84 -2.65 -0.12 9.15
CA LEU A 84 -2.64 -0.17 7.68
C LEU A 84 -1.52 0.71 7.10
N LEU A 85 -1.31 1.90 7.66
CA LEU A 85 -0.18 2.76 7.27
C LEU A 85 1.19 2.11 7.54
N ALA A 86 1.33 1.38 8.66
CA ALA A 86 2.56 0.64 8.96
C ALA A 86 2.81 -0.50 7.97
N ILE A 87 1.76 -1.21 7.55
CA ILE A 87 1.84 -2.25 6.52
C ILE A 87 2.24 -1.63 5.18
N HIS A 88 1.59 -0.55 4.76
CA HIS A 88 1.93 0.19 3.53
C HIS A 88 3.40 0.61 3.51
N ARG A 89 3.87 1.24 4.60
CA ARG A 89 5.29 1.60 4.76
C ARG A 89 6.21 0.39 4.64
N ALA A 90 5.88 -0.72 5.30
CA ALA A 90 6.71 -1.92 5.24
C ALA A 90 6.83 -2.44 3.80
N ILE A 91 5.73 -2.48 3.05
CA ILE A 91 5.72 -2.86 1.63
C ILE A 91 6.58 -1.89 0.82
N ALA A 92 6.40 -0.57 1.01
CA ALA A 92 7.19 0.45 0.32
C ALA A 92 8.70 0.26 0.51
N HIS A 93 9.15 0.06 1.75
CA HIS A 93 10.56 -0.22 2.02
C HIS A 93 11.04 -1.53 1.37
N ILE A 94 10.23 -2.60 1.40
CA ILE A 94 10.59 -3.87 0.77
C ILE A 94 10.75 -3.69 -0.74
N LEU A 95 9.78 -3.05 -1.41
CA LEU A 95 9.81 -2.81 -2.86
C LEU A 95 11.00 -1.95 -3.26
N HIS A 96 11.26 -0.88 -2.50
CA HIS A 96 12.39 0.01 -2.74
C HIS A 96 13.74 -0.69 -2.55
N LEU A 97 13.96 -1.34 -1.40
CA LEU A 97 15.25 -1.95 -1.06
C LEU A 97 15.58 -3.20 -1.90
N SER A 98 14.55 -3.91 -2.38
CA SER A 98 14.72 -5.08 -3.24
C SER A 98 14.84 -4.74 -4.73
N ALA A 99 14.60 -3.48 -5.11
CA ALA A 99 14.38 -3.05 -6.50
C ALA A 99 13.27 -3.86 -7.21
N ALA A 100 12.37 -4.51 -6.45
CA ALA A 100 11.31 -5.34 -7.00
C ALA A 100 10.08 -4.53 -7.44
N GLY A 101 10.00 -3.24 -7.10
CA GLY A 101 8.90 -2.35 -7.51
C GLY A 101 8.63 -2.43 -9.01
N GLU A 102 9.63 -2.08 -9.84
CA GLU A 102 9.47 -2.11 -11.30
C GLU A 102 9.14 -3.50 -11.88
N TYR A 103 9.56 -4.58 -11.20
CA TYR A 103 9.27 -5.93 -11.64
C TYR A 103 7.83 -6.33 -11.33
N ILE A 104 7.34 -5.97 -10.14
CA ILE A 104 5.98 -6.25 -9.69
C ILE A 104 4.98 -5.37 -10.45
N ASP A 105 5.29 -4.10 -10.67
CA ASP A 105 4.43 -3.16 -11.42
C ASP A 105 4.16 -3.68 -12.83
N LYS A 106 5.18 -4.19 -13.52
CA LYS A 106 4.99 -4.80 -14.85
C LYS A 106 4.02 -5.98 -14.81
N ILE A 107 4.11 -6.82 -13.79
CA ILE A 107 3.22 -7.99 -13.65
C ILE A 107 1.78 -7.56 -13.32
N LEU A 108 1.62 -6.51 -12.50
CA LEU A 108 0.30 -5.97 -12.15
C LEU A 108 -0.35 -5.25 -13.34
N ILE A 109 0.39 -4.42 -14.08
CA ILE A 109 -0.08 -3.75 -15.31
C ILE A 109 -0.49 -4.79 -16.36
N ASP A 110 0.33 -5.82 -16.57
CA ASP A 110 -0.01 -6.92 -17.49
C ASP A 110 -1.30 -7.64 -17.07
N ALA A 111 -1.62 -7.69 -15.77
CA ALA A 111 -2.84 -8.29 -15.25
C ALA A 111 -4.07 -7.37 -15.43
N ASP A 112 -3.94 -6.07 -15.15
CA ASP A 112 -5.04 -5.10 -15.11
C ASP A 112 -5.40 -4.54 -16.49
N GLU A 113 -4.43 -4.19 -17.35
CA GLU A 113 -4.71 -3.54 -18.63
C GLU A 113 -5.24 -4.50 -19.70
N HIS A 114 -4.89 -5.78 -19.60
CA HIS A 114 -4.96 -6.69 -20.75
C HIS A 114 -5.72 -8.00 -20.51
N GLY A 115 -5.91 -8.40 -19.26
CA GLY A 115 -6.43 -9.72 -18.95
C GLY A 115 -5.63 -10.84 -19.62
N ILE A 116 -6.27 -11.99 -19.88
CA ILE A 116 -5.65 -13.07 -20.68
C ILE A 116 -5.82 -12.72 -22.16
N HIS A 117 -4.75 -12.26 -22.80
CA HIS A 117 -4.71 -12.09 -24.23
C HIS A 117 -4.87 -13.44 -24.93
N SER A 118 -5.84 -13.51 -25.84
CA SER A 118 -6.09 -14.70 -26.66
C SER A 118 -4.97 -15.03 -27.65
N ASP A 119 -4.00 -14.13 -27.85
CA ASP A 119 -2.84 -14.33 -28.72
C ASP A 119 -1.66 -15.03 -28.02
N GLY A 120 -1.79 -15.32 -26.71
CA GLY A 120 -0.76 -16.00 -25.93
C GLY A 120 0.39 -15.12 -25.45
N SER A 121 0.31 -13.79 -25.62
CA SER A 121 1.31 -12.83 -25.12
C SER A 121 1.26 -12.62 -23.61
N THR A 122 0.14 -12.94 -22.95
CA THR A 122 0.06 -12.94 -21.50
C THR A 122 0.92 -14.06 -20.93
N GLU A 123 1.94 -13.70 -20.15
CA GLU A 123 2.80 -14.60 -19.39
C GLU A 123 2.06 -15.23 -18.21
N LEU A 124 1.04 -16.06 -18.51
CA LEU A 124 0.15 -16.72 -17.54
C LEU A 124 0.90 -17.45 -16.43
N HIS A 125 2.09 -17.97 -16.72
CA HIS A 125 2.96 -18.61 -15.74
C HIS A 125 3.27 -17.69 -14.54
N ARG A 126 3.52 -16.40 -14.79
CA ARG A 126 3.83 -15.43 -13.72
C ARG A 126 2.63 -15.17 -12.83
N LEU A 127 1.45 -14.96 -13.42
CA LEU A 127 0.21 -14.75 -12.67
C LEU A 127 -0.18 -15.99 -11.85
N LEU A 128 -0.02 -17.18 -12.44
CA LEU A 128 -0.26 -18.45 -11.73
C LEU A 128 0.74 -18.66 -10.59
N GLN A 129 2.01 -18.29 -10.77
CA GLN A 129 3.03 -18.41 -9.73
C GLN A 129 2.70 -17.53 -8.51
N PHE A 130 2.22 -16.29 -8.71
CA PHE A 130 1.74 -15.44 -7.62
C PHE A 130 0.54 -16.07 -6.89
N ARG A 131 -0.47 -16.53 -7.62
CA ARG A 131 -1.67 -17.18 -7.04
C ARG A 131 -1.36 -18.48 -6.30
N LEU A 132 -0.39 -19.26 -6.79
CA LEU A 132 0.05 -20.50 -6.16
C LEU A 132 0.94 -20.24 -4.93
N GLN A 133 1.70 -19.16 -4.90
CA GLN A 133 2.45 -18.74 -3.70
C GLN A 133 1.51 -18.32 -2.57
N ASP A 134 0.45 -17.55 -2.87
CA ASP A 134 -0.59 -17.22 -1.88
C ASP A 134 -1.27 -18.48 -1.31
N TRP A 135 -1.58 -19.45 -2.17
CA TRP A 135 -2.13 -20.75 -1.75
C TRP A 135 -1.17 -21.56 -0.87
N ALA A 136 0.13 -21.58 -1.20
CA ALA A 136 1.14 -22.29 -0.43
C ALA A 136 1.38 -21.65 0.95
N VAL A 137 1.26 -20.33 1.06
CA VAL A 137 1.33 -19.61 2.35
C VAL A 137 0.06 -19.85 3.18
N GLY A 138 -1.11 -20.01 2.56
CA GLY A 138 -2.38 -20.32 3.22
C GLY A 138 -2.55 -21.75 3.75
N GLN A 139 -1.67 -22.70 3.38
CA GLN A 139 -1.76 -24.11 3.79
C GLN A 139 -0.87 -24.49 4.98
N VAL A 140 -0.12 -23.56 5.56
CA VAL A 140 0.64 -23.81 6.80
C VAL A 140 -0.08 -23.15 7.95
N HIS A 141 -1.13 -23.81 8.47
CA HIS A 141 -1.52 -23.86 9.89
C HIS A 141 -2.81 -24.70 10.02
N SER A 142 -2.65 -25.95 10.44
CA SER A 142 -3.63 -26.73 11.21
C SER A 142 -2.97 -27.18 12.49
#